data_AF-A0A9E4A7Y6-F1
#
_entry.id   AF-A0A9E4A7Y6-F1
#
_cell.length_a   1.000
_cell.length_b   1.000
_cell.length_c   1.000
_cell.angle_alpha   90.00
_cell.angle_beta   90.00
_cell.angle_gamma   90.00
#
_symmetry.space_group_name_H-M   'P 1'
#
loop_
_entity.id
_entity.type
_entity.pdbx_description
1 polymer ?
#
loop_
_entity_poly.entity_id
_entity_poly.type
_entity_poly.pdbx_seq_one_letter_code
_entity_poly.pdbx_strand_id
1 'polypeptide(L)' 'MTDRIALNDELRPEYDETSLKNGVRGKYAQQYAAGTNIVCLAPDVAAAFPNEEAVNEALRFVLKKRSKKD' A
#
# COMPACT_ATOMS: atom_id res chain seq x y z
N MET A 1 -14.82 -7.33 30.19
CA MET A 1 -13.98 -7.74 29.05
C MET A 1 -13.55 -6.50 28.26
N THR A 2 -12.71 -5.65 28.86
CA THR A 2 -11.97 -4.61 28.13
C THR A 2 -10.86 -4.11 29.03
N ASP A 3 -9.81 -4.91 29.10
CA ASP A 3 -8.50 -4.40 29.47
C ASP A 3 -8.11 -3.45 28.35
N ARG A 4 -8.30 -2.15 28.56
CA ARG A 4 -7.71 -1.13 27.68
C ARG A 4 -6.22 -1.36 27.80
N ILE A 5 -5.63 -2.00 26.79
CA ILE A 5 -4.18 -2.01 26.59
C ILE A 5 -3.77 -0.56 26.76
N ALA A 6 -3.12 -0.25 27.89
CA ALA A 6 -2.47 1.03 28.09
C ALA A 6 -1.47 1.10 26.95
N LEU A 7 -1.79 1.88 25.91
CA LEU A 7 -0.85 2.16 24.85
C LEU A 7 0.29 2.85 25.57
N ASN A 8 1.42 2.14 25.70
CA ASN A 8 2.62 2.75 26.20
C ASN A 8 2.94 3.90 25.24
N ASP A 9 2.72 5.14 25.69
CA ASP A 9 2.92 6.36 24.89
C ASP A 9 4.43 6.64 24.68
N GLU A 10 5.30 5.74 25.14
CA GLU A 10 6.73 5.77 24.90
C GLU A 10 7.09 5.42 23.46
N LEU A 11 8.07 6.13 22.91
CA LEU A 11 8.69 5.79 21.64
C LEU A 11 9.34 4.41 21.72
N ARG A 12 9.31 3.66 20.61
CA ARG A 12 10.06 2.39 20.55
C ARG A 12 11.56 2.68 20.71
N PRO A 13 12.35 1.78 21.31
CA PRO A 13 13.78 1.99 21.54
C PRO A 13 14.60 2.31 20.27
N GLU A 14 14.13 1.89 19.09
CA GLU A 14 14.77 2.19 17.81
C GLU A 14 14.54 3.63 17.33
N TYR A 15 13.63 4.37 17.95
CA TYR A 15 13.32 5.76 17.64
C TYR A 15 13.74 6.69 18.78
N ASP A 16 14.51 7.71 18.46
CA ASP A 16 14.77 8.83 19.35
C ASP A 16 14.05 10.11 18.86
N GLU A 17 13.97 11.13 19.72
CA GLU A 17 13.36 12.41 19.35
C GLU A 17 14.08 13.09 18.18
N THR A 18 15.35 12.74 17.94
CA THR A 18 16.14 13.30 16.84
C THR A 18 15.70 12.79 15.47
N SER A 19 15.20 11.56 15.42
CA SER A 19 14.63 10.93 14.22
C SER A 19 13.44 11.73 13.64
N LEU A 20 12.75 12.53 14.47
CA LEU A 20 11.58 13.30 14.07
C LEU A 20 11.88 14.78 13.72
N LYS A 21 13.12 15.25 13.94
CA LYS A 21 13.48 16.69 13.80
C LYS A 21 13.25 17.27 12.41
N ASN A 22 13.30 16.45 11.37
CA ASN A 22 13.13 16.87 9.97
C ASN A 22 11.77 16.44 9.37
N GLY A 23 10.80 16.10 10.23
CA GLY A 23 9.45 15.75 9.79
C GLY A 23 8.72 16.95 9.19
N VAL A 24 8.32 16.86 7.91
CA VAL A 24 7.47 17.87 7.27
C VAL A 24 6.01 17.44 7.41
N ARG A 25 5.20 18.26 8.09
CA ARG A 25 3.76 18.00 8.23
C ARG A 25 3.10 17.95 6.85
N GLY A 26 2.40 16.86 6.58
CA GLY A 26 1.67 16.70 5.32
C GLY A 26 2.54 16.46 4.08
N LYS A 27 3.81 16.05 4.23
CA LYS A 27 4.75 15.78 3.11
C LYS A 27 4.14 14.95 1.97
N TYR A 28 3.28 13.99 2.30
CA TYR A 28 2.61 13.11 1.34
C TYR A 28 1.07 13.24 1.35
N ALA A 29 0.52 14.28 2.00
CA ALA A 29 -0.93 14.42 2.16
C ALA A 29 -1.66 14.59 0.83
N GLN A 30 -1.08 15.36 -0.10
CA GLN A 30 -1.63 15.52 -1.46
C GLN A 30 -1.57 14.23 -2.27
N GLN A 31 -0.47 13.49 -2.19
CA GLN A 31 -0.31 12.21 -2.89
C GLN A 31 -1.28 11.16 -2.36
N TYR A 32 -1.49 11.12 -1.05
CA TYR A 32 -2.50 10.28 -0.42
C TYR A 32 -3.91 10.65 -0.88
N ALA A 33 -4.25 11.95 -0.90
CA ALA A 33 -5.55 12.44 -1.35
C ALA A 33 -5.82 12.21 -2.84
N ALA A 34 -4.78 12.21 -3.67
CA ALA A 34 -4.86 11.87 -5.10
C ALA A 34 -5.18 10.38 -5.35
N GLY A 35 -5.17 9.57 -4.29
CA GLY A 35 -5.34 8.12 -4.37
C GLY A 35 -4.01 7.39 -4.35
N THR A 36 -4.02 6.19 -3.79
CA THR A 36 -2.83 5.34 -3.76
C THR A 36 -2.65 4.65 -5.11
N ASN A 37 -1.40 4.51 -5.57
CA ASN A 37 -1.08 3.66 -6.73
C ASN A 37 -1.23 2.14 -6.43
N ILE A 38 -1.88 1.78 -5.32
CA ILE A 38 -2.10 0.40 -4.89
C ILE A 38 -3.55 0.04 -5.19
N VAL A 39 -3.74 -1.04 -5.94
CA VAL A 39 -5.06 -1.61 -6.22
C VAL A 39 -5.16 -2.94 -5.47
N CYS A 40 -6.09 -3.00 -4.51
CA CYS A 40 -6.38 -4.25 -3.81
C CYS A 40 -7.22 -5.15 -4.71
N LEU A 41 -6.74 -6.36 -4.97
CA LEU A 41 -7.49 -7.37 -5.71
C LEU A 41 -8.55 -8.00 -4.79
N ALA A 42 -9.65 -8.45 -5.39
CA ALA A 42 -10.61 -9.27 -4.67
C ALA A 42 -9.93 -10.57 -4.17
N PRO A 43 -10.33 -11.13 -3.01
CA PRO A 43 -9.60 -12.26 -2.39
C PRO A 43 -9.49 -13.50 -3.29
N ASP A 44 -10.54 -13.80 -4.03
CA ASP A 44 -10.59 -14.91 -5.00
C ASP A 44 -9.63 -14.68 -6.18
N VAL A 45 -9.54 -13.46 -6.68
CA VAL A 45 -8.61 -13.08 -7.74
C VAL A 45 -7.17 -13.13 -7.23
N ALA A 46 -6.90 -12.60 -6.04
CA ALA A 46 -5.58 -12.64 -5.42
C ALA A 46 -5.09 -14.09 -5.22
N ALA A 47 -5.97 -14.99 -4.79
CA ALA A 47 -5.65 -16.41 -4.60
C ALA A 47 -5.28 -17.14 -5.91
N ALA A 48 -5.69 -16.62 -7.07
CA ALA A 48 -5.37 -17.20 -8.37
C ALA A 48 -3.94 -16.89 -8.85
N PHE A 49 -3.25 -15.90 -8.26
CA PHE A 49 -1.92 -15.48 -8.68
C PHE A 49 -0.88 -15.66 -7.56
N PRO A 50 0.29 -16.26 -7.86
CA PRO A 50 1.33 -16.49 -6.86
C PRO A 50 2.12 -15.22 -6.49
N ASN A 51 2.20 -14.22 -7.38
CA ASN A 51 2.96 -12.99 -7.18
C ASN A 51 2.52 -11.86 -8.12
N GLU A 52 3.13 -10.68 -7.96
CA GLU A 52 2.84 -9.49 -8.74
C GLU A 52 3.26 -9.61 -10.21
N GLU A 53 4.32 -10.35 -10.52
CA GLU A 53 4.77 -10.57 -11.90
C GLU A 53 3.69 -11.31 -12.71
N ALA A 54 3.10 -12.36 -12.12
CA ALA A 54 2.03 -13.14 -12.74
C ALA A 54 0.77 -12.29 -13.00
N VAL A 55 0.39 -11.43 -12.05
CA VAL A 55 -0.73 -10.48 -12.21
C VAL A 55 -0.45 -9.51 -13.36
N ASN A 56 0.74 -8.92 -13.38
CA ASN A 56 1.10 -7.91 -14.38
C ASN A 56 1.20 -8.47 -15.79
N GLU A 57 1.75 -9.68 -15.97
CA GLU A 57 1.77 -10.37 -17.25
C GLU A 57 0.35 -10.62 -17.78
N ALA A 58 -0.57 -11.10 -16.93
CA ALA A 58 -1.96 -11.32 -17.31
C ALA A 58 -2.67 -10.03 -17.75
N LEU A 59 -2.49 -8.94 -17.00
CA LEU A 59 -3.09 -7.65 -17.34
C LEU A 59 -2.52 -7.07 -18.66
N ARG A 60 -1.21 -7.16 -18.87
CA ARG A 60 -0.58 -6.75 -20.14
C ARG A 60 -1.08 -7.56 -21.33
N PHE A 61 -1.31 -8.86 -21.15
CA PHE A 61 -1.90 -9.69 -22.18
C PHE A 61 -3.31 -9.20 -22.58
N VAL A 62 -4.16 -8.86 -21.61
CA VAL A 62 -5.49 -8.30 -21.86
C VAL A 62 -5.40 -6.97 -22.61
N LEU A 63 -4.49 -6.07 -22.21
CA LEU A 63 -4.26 -4.80 -22.90
C LEU A 63 -3.84 -4.99 -24.37
N LYS A 64 -2.92 -5.92 -24.63
CA LYS A 64 -2.46 -6.26 -25.99
C LYS A 64 -3.55 -6.89 -26.85
N LYS A 65 -4.43 -7.68 -26.26
CA LYS A 65 -5.61 -8.24 -26.96
C LYS A 65 -6.61 -7.16 -27.31
N ARG A 66 -6.80 -6.17 -26.43
CA ARG A 66 -7.66 -5.02 -26.67
C ARG A 66 -7.15 -4.13 -27.81
N SER A 67 -5.84 -3.91 -27.92
CA SER A 67 -5.24 -3.07 -28.97
C SER A 67 -5.17 -3.70 -30.36
N LYS A 68 -5.55 -4.96 -30.52
CA LYS A 68 -5.53 -5.71 -31.79
C LYS A 68 -6.93 -5.85 -32.42
N LYS A 69 -7.92 -5.18 -31.85
CA LYS A 69 -9.33 -5.20 -32.28
C LYS A 69 -9.75 -3.91 -32.99
N ASP A 70 -8.79 -3.28 -33.67
CA ASP A 70 -8.99 -2.19 -34.63
C ASP A 70 -8.37 -2.60 -35.97
#